data_AF-A0A8X6HA32-F1
#
_entry.id   AF-A0A8X6HA32-F1
#
_cell.length_a   1.000
_cell.length_b   1.000
_cell.length_c   1.000
_cell.angle_alpha   90.00
_cell.angle_beta   90.00
_cell.angle_gamma   90.00
#
_symmetry.space_group_name_H-M   'P 1'
#
loop_
_entity.id
_entity.type
_entity.pdbx_description
1 polymer ?
#
loop_
_entity_poly.entity_id
_entity_poly.type
_entity_poly.pdbx_seq_one_letter_code
_entity_poly.pdbx_strand_id
1 'polypeptide(L)'
;MAVSEESKVYNLEIENELRIIVGEVTTAVKIKLVSGLAEIFGAEMELNKTYTFPTNASVAIFTWYGCTIKVTGNPQSANVFTDTHMILNVHLHAALEKWRVKAENEDTKGPITLIVGPKDVGKTTLCRFLLNYAVRCGRCPLFIDLDVGQNSISIPGTISMNTIRKPLDIVAGFEDESNQVYHFGYESPKHNTTLYSLLLKRLGQTVRSRFRHINMDSRFSGVIINTCGWKSDFDYEAITLAALAFEIDVLCVLQEERLYQKLLRDVPSCVKVVFIPKMDGAAVQSETMRSQLRDVRIREYFYGPSPINKLRSFVFDVKYSEIQVFRVLARPLREVFESMVNVTLDYTSLISVPLDNNLIDQVLALSSADTVERI
;
A
#
# COMPACT_ATOMS: atom_id res chain seq x y z
N MET A 1 24.78 10.25 33.34
CA MET A 1 25.18 11.19 32.27
C MET A 1 24.30 10.92 31.07
N ALA A 2 23.40 11.83 30.72
CA ALA A 2 22.59 11.69 29.51
C ALA A 2 23.53 11.87 28.31
N VAL A 3 23.69 10.82 27.50
CA VAL A 3 24.36 10.93 26.20
C VAL A 3 23.57 11.98 25.41
N SER A 4 24.18 13.12 25.11
CA SER A 4 23.54 14.13 24.26
C SER A 4 23.30 13.49 22.90
N GLU A 5 22.03 13.22 22.56
CA GLU A 5 21.68 12.72 21.24
C GLU A 5 22.22 13.72 20.20
N GLU A 6 23.11 13.25 19.31
CA GLU A 6 23.67 14.06 18.25
C GLU A 6 22.54 14.59 17.37
N SER A 7 22.54 15.89 17.08
CA SER A 7 21.50 16.53 16.29
C SER A 7 22.10 17.41 15.23
N LYS A 8 21.62 17.27 14.00
CA LYS A 8 22.07 18.03 12.82
C LYS A 8 20.90 18.76 12.20
N VAL A 9 21.17 19.99 11.75
CA VAL A 9 20.18 20.86 11.10
C VAL A 9 20.48 20.92 9.61
N TYR A 10 19.44 20.81 8.81
CA TYR A 10 19.49 20.85 7.35
C TYR A 10 18.59 21.99 6.88
N ASN A 11 19.16 22.90 6.08
CA ASN A 11 18.40 23.92 5.37
C ASN A 11 18.18 23.42 3.95
N LEU A 12 16.91 23.28 3.56
CA LEU A 12 16.51 22.89 2.23
C LEU A 12 16.03 24.15 1.51
N GLU A 13 16.58 24.40 0.32
CA GLU A 13 16.08 25.44 -0.58
C GLU A 13 14.78 24.99 -1.26
N ILE A 14 14.19 25.87 -2.06
CA ILE A 14 13.00 25.59 -2.85
C ILE A 14 13.24 24.37 -3.75
N GLU A 15 12.28 23.45 -3.78
CA GLU A 15 12.28 22.23 -4.61
C GLU A 15 13.39 21.21 -4.28
N ASN A 16 14.04 21.35 -3.12
CA ASN A 16 15.01 20.37 -2.63
C ASN A 16 14.36 19.30 -1.75
N GLU A 17 15.05 18.17 -1.66
CA GLU A 17 14.66 17.01 -0.87
C GLU A 17 15.78 16.55 0.07
N LEU A 18 15.44 16.23 1.31
CA LEU A 18 16.35 15.56 2.25
C LEU A 18 15.97 14.07 2.33
N ARG A 19 16.89 13.20 1.89
CA ARG A 19 16.73 11.74 1.98
C ARG A 19 17.50 11.20 3.16
N ILE A 20 16.81 10.43 4.00
CA ILE A 20 17.34 9.85 5.23
C ILE A 20 17.10 8.34 5.19
N ILE A 21 18.16 7.58 5.46
CA ILE A 21 18.08 6.13 5.68
C ILE A 21 18.41 5.89 7.15
N VAL A 22 17.46 5.30 7.88
CA VAL A 22 17.67 4.81 9.23
C VAL A 22 18.28 3.41 9.12
N GLY A 23 19.48 3.23 9.65
CA GLY A 23 20.19 1.96 9.57
C GLY A 23 19.60 0.89 10.47
N GLU A 24 20.06 -0.35 10.29
CA GLU A 24 19.62 -1.52 11.07
C GLU A 24 20.12 -1.46 12.53
N VAL A 25 21.33 -0.96 12.75
CA VAL A 25 22.00 -0.85 14.06
C VAL A 25 21.69 0.49 14.76
N THR A 26 21.15 1.45 14.02
CA THR A 26 20.92 2.81 14.54
C THR A 26 19.64 2.83 15.36
N THR A 27 19.61 3.58 16.47
CA THR A 27 18.36 3.83 17.18
C THR A 27 17.39 4.65 16.31
N ALA A 28 16.11 4.68 16.71
CA ALA A 28 15.09 5.45 16.00
C ALA A 28 15.51 6.91 15.79
N VAL A 29 15.33 7.42 14.57
CA VAL A 29 15.73 8.78 14.18
C VAL A 29 14.54 9.72 14.34
N LYS A 30 14.75 10.84 15.03
CA LYS A 30 13.73 11.87 15.26
C LYS A 30 13.92 13.00 14.27
N ILE A 31 12.85 13.37 13.57
CA ILE A 31 12.82 14.40 12.55
C ILE A 31 11.82 15.48 12.97
N LYS A 32 12.21 16.74 12.86
CA LYS A 32 11.38 17.89 13.27
C LYS A 32 11.49 19.01 12.24
N LEU A 33 10.35 19.53 11.80
CA LEU A 33 10.29 20.77 11.02
C LEU A 33 10.46 21.96 11.97
N VAL A 34 11.50 22.78 11.74
CA VAL A 34 11.83 23.94 12.59
C VAL A 34 11.27 25.23 12.01
N SER A 35 11.27 25.38 10.69
CA SER A 35 10.74 26.53 9.97
C SER A 35 10.44 26.19 8.52
N GLY A 36 9.56 26.98 7.89
CA GLY A 36 9.13 26.79 6.50
C GLY A 36 8.04 25.73 6.35
N LEU A 37 7.91 25.17 5.15
CA LEU A 37 6.92 24.15 4.81
C LEU A 37 7.63 22.93 4.24
N ALA A 38 7.25 21.73 4.70
CA ALA A 38 7.80 20.48 4.20
C ALA A 38 6.73 19.41 4.17
N GLU A 39 6.91 18.42 3.30
CA GLU A 39 6.03 17.27 3.20
C GLU A 39 6.81 15.95 3.08
N ILE A 40 6.22 14.87 3.56
CA ILE A 40 6.73 13.50 3.41
C ILE A 40 5.65 12.72 2.68
N PHE A 41 5.95 12.29 1.46
CA PHE A 41 5.01 11.57 0.57
C PHE A 41 3.66 12.29 0.47
N GLY A 42 3.71 13.62 0.35
CA GLY A 42 2.56 14.51 0.21
C GLY A 42 1.75 14.81 1.47
N ALA A 43 2.09 14.23 2.62
CA ALA A 43 1.56 14.65 3.91
C ALA A 43 2.37 15.83 4.46
N GLU A 44 1.70 16.93 4.80
CA GLU A 44 2.32 18.14 5.33
C GLU A 44 2.88 17.90 6.74
N MET A 45 4.11 18.36 6.97
CA MET A 45 4.73 18.31 8.29
C MET A 45 4.25 19.48 9.15
N GLU A 46 3.73 19.17 10.33
CA GLU A 46 3.44 20.19 11.33
C GLU A 46 4.70 20.85 11.89
N LEU A 47 4.68 22.18 12.00
CA LEU A 47 5.76 22.96 12.59
C LEU A 47 5.99 22.53 14.04
N ASN A 48 7.26 22.32 14.38
CA ASN A 48 7.73 21.91 15.70
C ASN A 48 7.28 20.53 16.21
N LYS A 49 6.54 19.74 15.43
CA LYS A 49 6.22 18.35 15.75
C LYS A 49 7.41 17.44 15.48
N THR A 50 7.63 16.48 16.37
CA THR A 50 8.69 15.47 16.23
C THR A 50 8.12 14.15 15.73
N TYR A 51 8.65 13.67 14.61
CA TYR A 51 8.33 12.39 14.00
C TYR A 51 9.46 11.41 14.27
N THR A 52 9.15 10.26 14.86
CA THR A 52 10.15 9.24 15.20
C THR A 52 10.05 8.10 14.21
N PHE A 53 11.08 7.91 13.39
CA PHE A 53 11.12 6.84 12.40
C PHE A 53 11.87 5.62 12.94
N PRO A 54 11.32 4.40 12.75
CA PRO A 54 11.94 3.18 13.23
C PRO A 54 13.21 2.85 12.44
N THR A 55 13.92 1.82 12.92
CA THR A 55 15.05 1.24 12.18
C THR A 55 14.61 0.79 10.79
N ASN A 56 15.54 0.79 9.84
CA ASN A 56 15.29 0.41 8.46
C ASN A 56 14.29 1.31 7.70
N ALA A 57 13.84 2.43 8.28
CA ALA A 57 13.00 3.40 7.59
C ALA A 57 13.79 4.17 6.53
N SER A 58 13.15 4.43 5.39
CA SER A 58 13.65 5.32 4.35
C SER A 58 12.67 6.47 4.18
N VAL A 59 13.18 7.69 4.35
CA VAL A 59 12.36 8.91 4.42
C VAL A 59 12.87 9.92 3.41
N ALA A 60 11.95 10.51 2.66
CA ALA A 60 12.23 11.60 1.75
C ALA A 60 11.37 12.80 2.14
N ILE A 61 12.02 13.88 2.54
CA ILE A 61 11.38 15.13 3.00
C ILE A 61 11.56 16.16 1.92
N PHE A 62 10.45 16.60 1.32
CA PHE A 62 10.47 17.55 0.22
C PHE A 62 9.94 18.92 0.66
N THR A 63 10.38 20.00 0.01
CA THR A 63 9.82 21.34 0.21
C THR A 63 9.61 22.08 -1.10
N TRP A 64 8.43 22.67 -1.28
CA TRP A 64 8.12 23.57 -2.39
C TRP A 64 8.58 25.01 -2.16
N TYR A 65 8.88 25.39 -0.91
CA TYR A 65 9.06 26.80 -0.51
C TYR A 65 10.32 27.05 0.31
N GLY A 66 11.12 26.02 0.56
CA GLY A 66 12.25 26.04 1.47
C GLY A 66 11.82 25.74 2.92
N CYS A 67 12.70 25.05 3.65
CA CYS A 67 12.46 24.71 5.05
C CYS A 67 13.75 24.41 5.82
N THR A 68 13.63 24.33 7.13
CA THR A 68 14.70 23.86 8.02
C THR A 68 14.25 22.63 8.77
N ILE A 69 14.98 21.53 8.58
CA ILE A 69 14.72 20.24 9.23
C ILE A 69 15.81 19.96 10.26
N LYS A 70 15.39 19.64 11.49
CA LYS A 70 16.28 19.09 12.52
C LYS A 70 16.16 17.57 12.56
N VAL A 71 17.29 16.90 12.40
CA VAL A 71 17.43 15.44 12.53
C VAL A 71 18.20 15.16 13.82
N THR A 72 17.66 14.30 14.67
CA THR A 72 18.26 13.90 15.96
C THR A 72 18.40 12.38 16.00
N GLY A 73 19.57 11.90 16.42
CA GLY A 73 19.98 10.50 16.30
C GLY A 73 21.09 10.32 15.25
N ASN A 74 21.46 9.08 14.98
CA ASN A 74 22.57 8.75 14.08
C ASN A 74 22.04 7.96 12.86
N PRO A 75 21.44 8.61 11.84
CA PRO A 75 20.99 7.90 10.64
C PRO A 75 22.18 7.32 9.87
N GLN A 76 21.96 6.23 9.14
CA GLN A 76 22.98 5.64 8.26
C GLN A 76 23.39 6.61 7.14
N SER A 77 22.43 7.36 6.61
CA SER A 77 22.70 8.45 5.67
C SER A 77 21.63 9.54 5.77
N ALA A 78 22.02 10.79 5.52
CA ALA A 78 21.12 11.94 5.50
C ALA A 78 21.70 13.03 4.56
N ASN A 79 21.20 13.07 3.33
CA ASN A 79 21.75 13.87 2.22
C ASN A 79 20.66 14.70 1.53
N VAL A 80 21.02 15.91 1.11
CA VAL A 80 20.14 16.82 0.36
C VAL A 80 20.33 16.58 -1.14
N PHE A 81 19.23 16.54 -1.87
CA PHE A 81 19.16 16.36 -3.31
C PHE A 81 18.38 17.52 -3.94
N THR A 82 18.86 17.99 -5.07
CA THR A 82 18.24 19.07 -5.87
C THR A 82 17.55 18.53 -7.12
N ASP A 83 18.00 17.38 -7.62
CA ASP A 83 17.40 16.70 -8.77
C ASP A 83 16.34 15.71 -8.27
N THR A 84 15.06 16.10 -8.42
CA THR A 84 13.92 15.34 -7.93
C THR A 84 12.85 15.20 -9.02
N HIS A 85 12.10 14.11 -8.97
CA HIS A 85 10.99 13.84 -9.88
C HIS A 85 9.65 14.31 -9.32
N MET A 86 9.66 15.14 -8.26
CA MET A 86 8.46 15.53 -7.53
C MET A 86 7.42 16.23 -8.41
N ILE A 87 7.86 17.07 -9.35
CA ILE A 87 6.97 17.76 -10.27
C ILE A 87 6.18 16.80 -11.17
N LEU A 88 6.77 15.66 -11.54
CA LEU A 88 6.08 14.64 -12.35
C LEU A 88 4.94 13.98 -11.57
N ASN A 89 5.15 13.75 -10.27
CA ASN A 89 4.13 13.20 -9.38
C ASN A 89 2.97 14.19 -9.21
N VAL A 90 3.27 15.49 -9.07
CA VAL A 90 2.25 16.55 -9.03
C VAL A 90 1.49 16.64 -10.34
N HIS A 91 2.15 16.56 -11.49
CA HIS A 91 1.49 16.54 -12.80
C HIS A 91 0.55 15.33 -12.95
N LEU A 92 0.96 14.15 -12.50
CA LEU A 92 0.10 12.97 -12.48
C LEU A 92 -1.14 13.22 -11.60
N HIS A 93 -0.95 13.72 -10.38
CA HIS A 93 -2.07 14.07 -9.50
C HIS A 93 -3.01 15.09 -10.14
N ALA A 94 -2.49 16.17 -10.72
CA ALA A 94 -3.28 17.21 -11.37
C ALA A 94 -4.07 16.66 -12.58
N ALA A 95 -3.50 15.72 -13.33
CA ALA A 95 -4.22 15.05 -14.41
C ALA A 95 -5.38 14.20 -13.88
N LEU A 96 -5.16 13.43 -12.81
CA LEU A 96 -6.22 12.67 -12.15
C LEU A 96 -7.31 13.60 -11.58
N GLU A 97 -6.93 14.74 -11.01
CA GLU A 97 -7.88 15.71 -10.47
C GLU A 97 -8.79 16.30 -11.56
N LYS A 98 -8.25 16.61 -12.74
CA LYS A 98 -9.08 17.01 -13.90
C LYS A 98 -10.12 15.95 -14.23
N TRP A 99 -9.77 14.66 -14.12
CA TRP A 99 -10.72 13.57 -14.36
C TRP A 99 -11.76 13.45 -13.25
N ARG A 100 -11.40 13.70 -11.99
CA ARG A 100 -12.37 13.78 -10.88
C ARG A 100 -13.37 14.92 -11.05
N VAL A 101 -12.89 16.11 -11.40
CA VAL A 101 -13.76 17.27 -11.69
C VAL A 101 -14.70 16.98 -12.86
N LYS A 102 -14.19 16.35 -13.93
CA LYS A 102 -15.03 15.91 -15.04
C LYS A 102 -16.08 14.90 -14.59
N ALA A 103 -15.68 13.90 -13.79
CA ALA A 103 -16.59 12.87 -13.29
C ALA A 103 -17.69 13.46 -12.40
N GLU A 104 -17.36 14.46 -11.59
CA GLU A 104 -18.31 15.21 -10.76
C GLU A 104 -19.31 16.00 -11.61
N ASN A 105 -18.84 16.70 -12.65
CA ASN A 105 -19.71 17.47 -13.55
C ASN A 105 -20.63 16.59 -14.41
N GLU A 106 -20.16 15.39 -14.80
CA GLU A 106 -20.89 14.46 -15.68
C GLU A 106 -21.64 13.37 -14.90
N ASP A 107 -21.59 13.40 -13.57
CA ASP A 107 -22.19 12.40 -12.68
C ASP A 107 -21.70 10.95 -12.90
N THR A 108 -20.41 10.78 -13.19
CA THR A 108 -19.77 9.47 -13.46
C THR A 108 -18.84 9.01 -12.33
N LYS A 109 -18.11 7.89 -12.50
CA LYS A 109 -17.09 7.45 -11.54
C LYS A 109 -15.79 8.25 -11.70
N GLY A 110 -15.09 8.50 -10.60
CA GLY A 110 -13.72 9.01 -10.65
C GLY A 110 -12.73 8.01 -11.28
N PRO A 111 -11.50 8.46 -11.59
CA PRO A 111 -10.49 7.62 -12.23
C PRO A 111 -10.06 6.46 -11.33
N ILE A 112 -9.96 5.27 -11.91
CA ILE A 112 -9.38 4.07 -11.29
C ILE A 112 -7.95 3.91 -11.81
N THR A 113 -6.98 4.10 -10.92
CA THR A 113 -5.54 4.11 -11.24
C THR A 113 -4.85 2.88 -10.66
N LEU A 114 -4.23 2.07 -11.52
CA LEU A 114 -3.42 0.90 -11.14
C LEU A 114 -1.93 1.23 -11.22
N ILE A 115 -1.20 0.97 -10.14
CA ILE A 115 0.24 1.26 -10.02
C ILE A 115 1.02 -0.05 -10.03
N VAL A 116 1.87 -0.24 -11.04
CA VAL A 116 2.63 -1.47 -11.26
C VAL A 116 4.13 -1.19 -11.43
N GLY A 117 4.93 -2.23 -11.25
CA GLY A 117 6.40 -2.15 -11.36
C GLY A 117 7.12 -3.16 -10.46
N PRO A 118 8.44 -3.29 -10.60
CA PRO A 118 9.22 -4.25 -9.82
C PRO A 118 9.26 -3.88 -8.33
N LYS A 119 9.93 -4.71 -7.52
CA LYS A 119 10.17 -4.41 -6.10
C LYS A 119 11.05 -3.16 -5.97
N ASP A 120 10.88 -2.42 -4.88
CA ASP A 120 11.77 -1.32 -4.46
C ASP A 120 11.81 -0.08 -5.39
N VAL A 121 10.80 0.09 -6.24
CA VAL A 121 10.64 1.29 -7.09
C VAL A 121 9.78 2.39 -6.45
N GLY A 122 9.21 2.12 -5.28
CA GLY A 122 8.37 3.04 -4.51
C GLY A 122 6.90 3.12 -4.92
N LYS A 123 6.29 2.01 -5.36
CA LYS A 123 4.85 1.93 -5.67
C LYS A 123 3.97 2.40 -4.51
N THR A 124 4.20 1.87 -3.31
CA THR A 124 3.49 2.28 -2.08
C THR A 124 3.70 3.76 -1.77
N THR A 125 4.91 4.28 -1.99
CA THR A 125 5.24 5.70 -1.83
C THR A 125 4.44 6.60 -2.76
N LEU A 126 4.36 6.23 -4.04
CA LEU A 126 3.52 6.96 -5.02
C LEU A 126 2.04 6.87 -4.65
N CYS A 127 1.55 5.72 -4.18
CA CYS A 127 0.18 5.59 -3.70
C CYS A 127 -0.10 6.58 -2.56
N ARG A 128 0.75 6.61 -1.52
CA ARG A 128 0.62 7.55 -0.39
C ARG A 128 0.62 9.01 -0.86
N PHE A 129 1.53 9.35 -1.78
CA PHE A 129 1.59 10.68 -2.38
C PHE A 129 0.27 11.09 -3.05
N LEU A 130 -0.22 10.26 -3.97
CA LEU A 130 -1.44 10.56 -4.73
C LEU A 130 -2.69 10.61 -3.84
N LEU A 131 -2.75 9.76 -2.81
CA LEU A 131 -3.83 9.76 -1.80
C LEU A 131 -3.80 11.04 -0.97
N ASN A 132 -2.64 11.42 -0.43
CA ASN A 132 -2.50 12.63 0.38
C ASN A 132 -2.85 13.89 -0.40
N TYR A 133 -2.37 14.02 -1.65
CA TYR A 133 -2.72 15.16 -2.50
C TYR A 133 -4.22 15.18 -2.84
N ALA A 134 -4.83 14.03 -3.15
CA ALA A 134 -6.27 13.96 -3.39
C ALA A 134 -7.07 14.47 -2.18
N VAL A 135 -6.70 14.06 -0.97
CA VAL A 135 -7.38 14.49 0.25
C VAL A 135 -7.14 15.97 0.55
N ARG A 136 -5.94 16.50 0.29
CA ARG A 136 -5.66 17.94 0.40
C ARG A 136 -6.55 18.76 -0.55
N CYS A 137 -6.98 18.19 -1.67
CA CYS A 137 -7.97 18.77 -2.58
C CYS A 137 -9.44 18.46 -2.20
N GLY A 138 -9.72 17.95 -0.99
CA GLY A 138 -11.06 17.65 -0.53
C GLY A 138 -11.67 16.37 -1.09
N ARG A 139 -10.88 15.49 -1.73
CA ARG A 139 -11.35 14.19 -2.25
C ARG A 139 -11.25 13.10 -1.18
N CYS A 140 -12.03 12.04 -1.34
CA CYS A 140 -12.03 10.85 -0.50
C CYS A 140 -11.78 9.57 -1.32
N PRO A 141 -10.58 9.37 -1.89
CA PRO A 141 -10.31 8.25 -2.78
C PRO A 141 -10.33 6.91 -2.05
N LEU A 142 -10.68 5.86 -2.79
CA LEU A 142 -10.55 4.48 -2.33
C LEU A 142 -9.12 3.99 -2.59
N PHE A 143 -8.45 3.47 -1.57
CA PHE A 143 -7.18 2.77 -1.70
C PHE A 143 -7.40 1.26 -1.67
N ILE A 144 -6.73 0.53 -2.57
CA ILE A 144 -6.72 -0.93 -2.59
C ILE A 144 -5.26 -1.39 -2.61
N ASP A 145 -4.88 -2.24 -1.66
CA ASP A 145 -3.55 -2.82 -1.61
C ASP A 145 -3.58 -4.31 -1.94
N LEU A 146 -3.12 -4.64 -3.15
CA LEU A 146 -3.01 -6.00 -3.66
C LEU A 146 -1.65 -6.65 -3.31
N ASP A 147 -0.76 -5.95 -2.59
CA ASP A 147 0.51 -6.53 -2.15
C ASP A 147 0.31 -7.43 -0.92
N VAL A 148 0.24 -8.74 -1.16
CA VAL A 148 0.11 -9.75 -0.10
C VAL A 148 1.42 -9.97 0.66
N GLY A 149 2.57 -9.54 0.13
CA GLY A 149 3.87 -9.72 0.77
C GLY A 149 4.25 -8.58 1.73
N GLN A 150 3.80 -7.36 1.44
CA GLN A 150 4.06 -6.14 2.21
C GLN A 150 2.80 -5.25 2.23
N ASN A 151 1.72 -5.75 2.84
CA ASN A 151 0.46 -5.01 2.90
C ASN A 151 0.58 -3.77 3.81
N SER A 152 0.12 -2.63 3.32
CA SER A 152 0.24 -1.34 4.01
C SER A 152 -0.91 -1.07 4.98
N ILE A 153 -2.04 -1.79 4.84
CA ILE A 153 -3.25 -1.58 5.63
C ILE A 153 -3.37 -2.62 6.74
N SER A 154 -3.16 -3.90 6.43
CA SER A 154 -3.33 -5.01 7.39
C SER A 154 -2.05 -5.83 7.49
N ILE A 155 -2.14 -7.03 8.04
CA ILE A 155 -1.05 -8.00 8.14
C ILE A 155 -0.68 -8.58 6.76
N PRO A 156 0.53 -9.14 6.61
CA PRO A 156 0.92 -9.89 5.42
C PRO A 156 -0.03 -11.06 5.13
N GLY A 157 -0.11 -11.47 3.87
CA GLY A 157 -1.05 -12.50 3.41
C GLY A 157 -2.48 -11.99 3.28
N THR A 158 -2.68 -10.68 3.15
CA THR A 158 -4.00 -10.08 2.95
C THR A 158 -4.04 -9.18 1.72
N ILE A 159 -5.25 -9.01 1.19
CA ILE A 159 -5.58 -7.95 0.24
C ILE A 159 -6.57 -7.03 0.96
N SER A 160 -6.38 -5.73 0.83
CA SER A 160 -7.09 -4.77 1.68
C SER A 160 -7.59 -3.57 0.91
N MET A 161 -8.62 -2.92 1.45
CA MET A 161 -9.26 -1.75 0.88
C MET A 161 -9.69 -0.78 1.97
N ASN A 162 -9.39 0.51 1.79
CA ASN A 162 -9.72 1.58 2.74
C ASN A 162 -10.12 2.87 2.00
N THR A 163 -11.12 3.61 2.49
CA THR A 163 -11.44 4.96 1.98
C THR A 163 -10.65 6.00 2.75
N ILE A 164 -9.79 6.74 2.05
CA ILE A 164 -8.91 7.73 2.67
C ILE A 164 -9.64 9.08 2.71
N ARG A 165 -9.88 9.59 3.92
CA ARG A 165 -10.67 10.82 4.15
C ARG A 165 -9.86 11.99 4.70
N LYS A 166 -8.68 11.70 5.27
CA LYS A 166 -7.73 12.66 5.82
C LYS A 166 -6.31 12.27 5.38
N PRO A 167 -5.35 13.20 5.36
CA PRO A 167 -3.97 12.86 5.04
C PRO A 167 -3.48 11.72 5.95
N LEU A 168 -2.77 10.78 5.35
CA LEU A 168 -2.18 9.64 6.04
C LEU A 168 -1.16 10.13 7.06
N ASP A 169 -1.08 9.46 8.21
CA ASP A 169 -0.04 9.78 9.19
C ASP A 169 1.34 9.56 8.55
N ILE A 170 2.26 10.48 8.82
CA ILE A 170 3.60 10.46 8.23
C ILE A 170 4.36 9.18 8.60
N VAL A 171 4.27 8.76 9.86
CA VAL A 171 5.01 7.61 10.40
C VAL A 171 4.17 6.34 10.33
N ALA A 172 2.97 6.35 10.90
CA ALA A 172 2.10 5.18 11.01
C ALA A 172 1.42 4.81 9.67
N GLY A 173 1.28 5.77 8.75
CA GLY A 173 0.69 5.53 7.43
C GLY A 173 -0.83 5.42 7.47
N PHE A 174 -1.33 4.24 7.13
CA PHE A 174 -2.77 3.98 7.02
C PHE A 174 -3.39 3.74 8.39
N GLU A 175 -4.53 4.37 8.63
CA GLU A 175 -5.31 4.16 9.85
C GLU A 175 -6.26 2.97 9.73
N ASP A 176 -6.61 2.37 10.86
CA ASP A 176 -7.40 1.14 10.91
C ASP A 176 -8.93 1.34 10.75
N GLU A 177 -9.39 2.57 10.63
CA GLU A 177 -10.81 2.86 10.54
C GLU A 177 -11.42 2.33 9.23
N SER A 178 -12.42 1.45 9.35
CA SER A 178 -13.26 0.95 8.24
C SER A 178 -12.55 0.15 7.13
N ASN A 179 -11.44 -0.52 7.46
CA ASN A 179 -10.73 -1.42 6.55
C ASN A 179 -11.58 -2.63 6.13
N GLN A 180 -11.62 -2.93 4.84
CA GLN A 180 -12.07 -4.22 4.32
C GLN A 180 -10.85 -5.07 4.00
N VAL A 181 -10.73 -6.23 4.64
CA VAL A 181 -9.57 -7.11 4.53
C VAL A 181 -10.03 -8.48 4.08
N TYR A 182 -9.37 -9.01 3.06
CA TYR A 182 -9.59 -10.35 2.52
C TYR A 182 -8.34 -11.18 2.78
N HIS A 183 -8.52 -12.31 3.45
CA HIS A 183 -7.41 -13.21 3.77
C HIS A 183 -7.01 -14.02 2.53
N PHE A 184 -5.72 -13.95 2.18
CA PHE A 184 -5.10 -14.76 1.14
C PHE A 184 -4.22 -15.87 1.73
N GLY A 185 -3.52 -15.58 2.83
CA GLY A 185 -2.76 -16.56 3.62
C GLY A 185 -1.35 -16.87 3.14
N TYR A 186 -0.88 -16.23 2.06
CA TYR A 186 0.48 -16.45 1.52
C TYR A 186 1.21 -15.15 1.23
N GLU A 187 2.54 -15.16 1.31
CA GLU A 187 3.39 -13.98 1.07
C GLU A 187 3.62 -13.66 -0.42
N SER A 188 3.15 -14.52 -1.32
CA SER A 188 3.26 -14.31 -2.76
C SER A 188 2.04 -14.89 -3.49
N PRO A 189 1.46 -14.15 -4.46
CA PRO A 189 0.31 -14.62 -5.26
C PRO A 189 0.52 -15.98 -5.93
N LYS A 190 1.77 -16.34 -6.23
CA LYS A 190 2.13 -17.61 -6.87
C LYS A 190 1.78 -18.86 -6.05
N HIS A 191 1.72 -18.73 -4.73
CA HIS A 191 1.39 -19.88 -3.86
C HIS A 191 -0.03 -20.38 -4.08
N ASN A 192 -0.95 -19.49 -4.47
CA ASN A 192 -2.32 -19.84 -4.76
C ASN A 192 -2.92 -18.89 -5.81
N THR A 193 -2.52 -19.10 -7.05
CA THR A 193 -2.88 -18.26 -8.20
C THR A 193 -4.39 -18.17 -8.40
N THR A 194 -5.08 -19.29 -8.16
CA THR A 194 -6.53 -19.45 -8.23
C THR A 194 -7.25 -18.58 -7.23
N LEU A 195 -6.87 -18.66 -5.94
CA LEU A 195 -7.47 -17.86 -4.89
C LEU A 195 -7.17 -16.38 -5.09
N TYR A 196 -5.94 -16.03 -5.47
CA TYR A 196 -5.59 -14.63 -5.74
C TYR A 196 -6.46 -14.06 -6.87
N SER A 197 -6.64 -14.81 -7.97
CA SER A 197 -7.50 -14.42 -9.08
C SER A 197 -8.97 -14.25 -8.67
N LEU A 198 -9.49 -15.13 -7.82
CA LEU A 198 -10.85 -15.02 -7.27
C LEU A 198 -11.00 -13.79 -6.37
N LEU A 199 -10.01 -13.49 -5.53
CA LEU A 199 -10.02 -12.30 -4.67
C LEU A 199 -9.99 -11.01 -5.50
N LEU A 200 -9.20 -10.94 -6.58
CA LEU A 200 -9.20 -9.80 -7.50
C LEU A 200 -10.58 -9.57 -8.12
N LYS A 201 -11.21 -10.63 -8.62
CA LYS A 201 -12.58 -10.55 -9.19
C LYS A 201 -13.60 -10.11 -8.15
N ARG A 202 -13.53 -10.68 -6.93
CA ARG A 202 -14.42 -10.32 -5.82
C ARG A 202 -14.27 -8.86 -5.45
N LEU A 203 -13.05 -8.35 -5.33
CA LEU A 203 -12.78 -6.94 -5.06
C LEU A 203 -13.28 -6.03 -6.18
N GLY A 204 -13.08 -6.39 -7.45
CA GLY A 204 -13.63 -5.66 -8.59
C GLY A 204 -15.17 -5.57 -8.55
N GLN A 205 -15.85 -6.65 -8.16
CA GLN A 205 -17.31 -6.63 -7.91
C GLN A 205 -17.67 -5.73 -6.73
N THR A 206 -16.94 -5.81 -5.62
CA THR A 206 -17.15 -4.97 -4.43
C THR A 206 -16.99 -3.49 -4.76
N VAL A 207 -15.96 -3.09 -5.51
CA VAL A 207 -15.73 -1.70 -5.93
C VAL A 207 -16.87 -1.19 -6.80
N ARG A 208 -17.31 -1.96 -7.81
CA ARG A 208 -18.44 -1.60 -8.68
C ARG A 208 -19.73 -1.46 -7.89
N SER A 209 -19.99 -2.38 -6.95
CA SER A 209 -21.14 -2.28 -6.05
C SER A 209 -21.04 -1.01 -5.18
N ARG A 210 -19.87 -0.74 -4.61
CA ARG A 210 -19.62 0.43 -3.77
C ARG A 210 -19.90 1.74 -4.51
N PHE A 211 -19.48 1.87 -5.76
CA PHE A 211 -19.79 3.05 -6.58
C PHE A 211 -21.27 3.27 -6.88
N ARG A 212 -22.12 2.24 -6.78
CA ARG A 212 -23.58 2.38 -6.92
C ARG A 212 -24.25 2.87 -5.62
N HIS A 213 -23.64 2.67 -4.46
CA HIS A 213 -24.29 2.84 -3.15
C HIS A 213 -23.64 3.89 -2.24
N ILE A 214 -22.45 4.41 -2.59
CA ILE A 214 -21.74 5.42 -1.80
C ILE A 214 -22.14 6.85 -2.19
N ASN A 215 -22.03 7.77 -1.22
CA ASN A 215 -22.17 9.21 -1.43
C ASN A 215 -21.35 9.72 -2.63
N MET A 216 -21.94 10.66 -3.38
CA MET A 216 -21.42 11.20 -4.64
C MET A 216 -19.93 11.59 -4.55
N ASP A 217 -19.54 12.32 -3.49
CA ASP A 217 -18.17 12.83 -3.30
C ASP A 217 -17.10 11.73 -3.32
N SER A 218 -17.38 10.59 -2.69
CA SER A 218 -16.45 9.45 -2.64
C SER A 218 -16.43 8.66 -3.96
N ARG A 219 -17.51 8.69 -4.74
CA ARG A 219 -17.56 8.08 -6.08
C ARG A 219 -16.70 8.86 -7.07
N PHE A 220 -16.76 10.18 -7.05
CA PHE A 220 -15.96 11.05 -7.92
C PHE A 220 -14.47 11.04 -7.59
N SER A 221 -14.13 10.68 -6.35
CA SER A 221 -12.75 10.66 -5.86
C SER A 221 -11.86 9.58 -6.50
N GLY A 222 -12.46 8.55 -7.09
CA GLY A 222 -11.74 7.49 -7.80
C GLY A 222 -11.06 6.47 -6.88
N VAL A 223 -10.20 5.64 -7.46
CA VAL A 223 -9.50 4.54 -6.79
C VAL A 223 -8.01 4.57 -7.12
N ILE A 224 -7.17 4.29 -6.12
CA ILE A 224 -5.74 4.07 -6.27
C ILE A 224 -5.42 2.64 -5.84
N ILE A 225 -4.81 1.86 -6.73
CA ILE A 225 -4.57 0.43 -6.53
C ILE A 225 -3.06 0.17 -6.56
N ASN A 226 -2.52 -0.31 -5.43
CA ASN A 226 -1.16 -0.81 -5.31
C ASN A 226 -1.08 -2.28 -5.68
N THR A 227 0.02 -2.72 -6.28
CA THR A 227 0.27 -4.14 -6.62
C THR A 227 1.52 -4.70 -5.96
N CYS A 228 1.60 -6.03 -5.91
CA CYS A 228 2.84 -6.76 -5.67
C CYS A 228 3.97 -6.30 -6.61
N GLY A 229 5.22 -6.50 -6.18
CA GLY A 229 6.39 -6.29 -7.04
C GLY A 229 6.58 -7.39 -8.10
N TRP A 230 6.63 -6.98 -9.36
CA TRP A 230 6.77 -7.86 -10.52
C TRP A 230 8.20 -8.43 -10.68
N LYS A 231 8.34 -9.74 -10.95
CA LYS A 231 9.59 -10.36 -11.44
C LYS A 231 9.43 -11.43 -12.54
N SER A 232 8.21 -11.88 -12.87
CA SER A 232 7.98 -13.06 -13.71
C SER A 232 6.74 -12.97 -14.58
N ASP A 233 6.60 -13.87 -15.57
CA ASP A 233 5.43 -13.86 -16.46
C ASP A 233 4.10 -13.97 -15.70
N PHE A 234 3.95 -14.88 -14.74
CA PHE A 234 2.75 -14.97 -13.88
C PHE A 234 2.25 -13.61 -13.35
N ASP A 235 3.17 -12.76 -12.89
CA ASP A 235 2.82 -11.47 -12.32
C ASP A 235 2.26 -10.50 -13.39
N TYR A 236 2.66 -10.68 -14.65
CA TYR A 236 2.09 -9.97 -15.80
C TYR A 236 0.62 -10.33 -15.99
N GLU A 237 0.26 -11.63 -15.98
CA GLU A 237 -1.14 -12.03 -16.08
C GLU A 237 -1.97 -11.56 -14.87
N ALA A 238 -1.37 -11.51 -13.67
CA ALA A 238 -2.01 -10.95 -12.50
C ALA A 238 -2.28 -9.44 -12.65
N ILE A 239 -1.36 -8.68 -13.26
CA ILE A 239 -1.55 -7.25 -13.57
C ILE A 239 -2.68 -7.06 -14.58
N THR A 240 -2.70 -7.81 -15.67
CA THR A 240 -3.75 -7.68 -16.68
C THR A 240 -5.11 -8.14 -16.15
N LEU A 241 -5.14 -9.14 -15.26
CA LEU A 241 -6.37 -9.56 -14.59
C LEU A 241 -6.87 -8.47 -13.63
N ALA A 242 -5.98 -7.82 -12.87
CA ALA A 242 -6.36 -6.69 -12.03
C ALA A 242 -6.90 -5.54 -12.88
N ALA A 243 -6.21 -5.17 -13.97
CA ALA A 243 -6.66 -4.14 -14.90
C ALA A 243 -8.07 -4.41 -15.43
N LEU A 244 -8.36 -5.65 -15.80
CA LEU A 244 -9.68 -6.09 -16.25
C LEU A 244 -10.72 -6.09 -15.12
N ALA A 245 -10.39 -6.69 -13.98
CA ALA A 245 -11.33 -6.87 -12.86
C ALA A 245 -11.79 -5.54 -12.25
N PHE A 246 -10.90 -4.54 -12.22
CA PHE A 246 -11.17 -3.22 -11.69
C PHE A 246 -11.65 -2.22 -12.74
N GLU A 247 -11.68 -2.58 -14.03
CA GLU A 247 -12.07 -1.68 -15.14
C GLU A 247 -11.31 -0.34 -15.05
N ILE A 248 -9.98 -0.45 -15.03
CA ILE A 248 -9.09 0.68 -14.76
C ILE A 248 -9.13 1.71 -15.89
N ASP A 249 -8.91 2.98 -15.55
CA ASP A 249 -8.85 4.07 -16.53
C ASP A 249 -7.40 4.53 -16.76
N VAL A 250 -6.52 4.37 -15.76
CA VAL A 250 -5.11 4.77 -15.79
C VAL A 250 -4.22 3.62 -15.29
N LEU A 251 -3.13 3.35 -15.99
CA LEU A 251 -2.11 2.37 -15.61
C LEU A 251 -0.74 3.06 -15.53
N CYS A 252 -0.20 3.18 -14.31
CA CYS A 252 1.12 3.75 -14.05
C CYS A 252 2.17 2.65 -13.93
N VAL A 253 3.19 2.69 -14.79
CA VAL A 253 4.31 1.74 -14.79
C VAL A 253 5.56 2.42 -14.23
N LEU A 254 6.02 1.96 -13.07
CA LEU A 254 7.17 2.53 -12.39
C LEU A 254 8.48 1.83 -12.81
N GLN A 255 9.42 2.60 -13.33
CA GLN A 255 10.82 2.24 -13.55
C GLN A 255 11.07 0.95 -14.36
N GLU A 256 10.12 0.50 -15.19
CA GLU A 256 10.29 -0.72 -15.99
C GLU A 256 9.79 -0.53 -17.43
N GLU A 257 10.70 -0.16 -18.32
CA GLU A 257 10.38 0.17 -19.71
C GLU A 257 9.86 -1.05 -20.49
N ARG A 258 10.35 -2.25 -20.20
CA ARG A 258 9.87 -3.47 -20.88
C ARG A 258 8.42 -3.76 -20.52
N LEU A 259 8.06 -3.58 -19.24
CA LEU A 259 6.66 -3.68 -18.78
C LEU A 259 5.80 -2.67 -19.54
N TYR A 260 6.27 -1.43 -19.57
CA TYR A 260 5.55 -0.32 -20.16
C TYR A 260 5.25 -0.58 -21.64
N GLN A 261 6.25 -0.98 -22.42
CA GLN A 261 6.05 -1.30 -23.84
C GLN A 261 5.13 -2.50 -24.06
N LYS A 262 5.15 -3.50 -23.17
CA LYS A 262 4.26 -4.67 -23.25
C LYS A 262 2.81 -4.26 -22.94
N LEU A 263 2.58 -3.56 -21.84
CA LEU A 263 1.24 -3.10 -21.45
C LEU A 263 0.66 -2.07 -22.41
N LEU A 264 1.49 -1.21 -23.01
CA LEU A 264 1.04 -0.25 -24.02
C LEU A 264 0.45 -0.96 -25.26
N ARG A 265 0.90 -2.18 -25.58
CA ARG A 265 0.35 -2.99 -26.67
C ARG A 265 -0.86 -3.82 -26.26
N ASP A 266 -0.83 -4.40 -25.07
CA ASP A 266 -1.77 -5.45 -24.67
C ASP A 266 -3.02 -4.90 -23.96
N VAL A 267 -2.93 -3.72 -23.33
CA VAL A 267 -4.06 -3.09 -22.64
C VAL A 267 -4.95 -2.32 -23.64
N PRO A 268 -6.29 -2.31 -23.48
CA PRO A 268 -7.18 -1.57 -24.37
C PRO A 268 -6.81 -0.08 -24.49
N SER A 269 -7.03 0.48 -25.68
CA SER A 269 -6.70 1.88 -26.00
C SER A 269 -7.44 2.93 -25.16
N CYS A 270 -8.53 2.54 -24.47
CA CYS A 270 -9.23 3.40 -23.53
C CYS A 270 -8.47 3.60 -22.20
N VAL A 271 -7.52 2.72 -21.87
CA VAL A 271 -6.71 2.84 -20.65
C VAL A 271 -5.49 3.71 -20.94
N LYS A 272 -5.31 4.76 -20.14
CA LYS A 272 -4.12 5.61 -20.26
C LYS A 272 -2.94 4.96 -19.56
N VAL A 273 -1.98 4.45 -20.33
CA VAL A 273 -0.69 3.95 -19.80
C VAL A 273 0.29 5.11 -19.64
N VAL A 274 0.92 5.20 -18.46
CA VAL A 274 1.88 6.27 -18.11
C VAL A 274 3.14 5.64 -17.54
N PHE A 275 4.30 6.02 -18.08
CA PHE A 275 5.60 5.66 -17.50
C PHE A 275 5.97 6.64 -16.39
N ILE A 276 6.33 6.13 -15.22
CA ILE A 276 6.73 6.91 -14.05
C ILE A 276 8.17 6.52 -13.69
N PRO A 277 9.08 7.48 -13.46
CA PRO A 277 10.41 7.17 -12.93
C PRO A 277 10.33 6.48 -11.57
N LYS A 278 11.48 5.98 -11.09
CA LYS A 278 11.58 5.49 -9.72
C LYS A 278 11.19 6.61 -8.75
N MET A 279 10.39 6.28 -7.72
CA MET A 279 10.15 7.26 -6.65
C MET A 279 11.46 7.56 -5.92
N ASP A 280 11.67 8.84 -5.70
CA ASP A 280 12.78 9.35 -4.91
C ASP A 280 12.71 8.80 -3.48
N GLY A 281 13.88 8.46 -2.92
CA GLY A 281 13.98 7.81 -1.61
C GLY A 281 13.53 6.35 -1.56
N ALA A 282 13.13 5.71 -2.67
CA ALA A 282 12.85 4.28 -2.65
C ALA A 282 14.15 3.46 -2.48
N ALA A 283 14.31 2.87 -1.28
CA ALA A 283 15.46 2.05 -0.92
C ALA A 283 15.28 0.58 -1.33
N VAL A 284 16.37 -0.07 -1.73
CA VAL A 284 16.41 -1.51 -2.00
C VAL A 284 16.30 -2.25 -0.67
N GLN A 285 15.38 -3.21 -0.60
CA GLN A 285 15.16 -4.02 0.59
C GLN A 285 15.66 -5.44 0.35
N SER A 286 16.38 -6.01 1.32
CA SER A 286 16.76 -7.42 1.30
C SER A 286 15.55 -8.32 1.59
N GLU A 287 15.66 -9.61 1.31
CA GLU A 287 14.61 -10.57 1.67
C GLU A 287 14.46 -10.70 3.20
N THR A 288 15.57 -10.70 3.93
CA THR A 288 15.59 -10.67 5.40
C THR A 288 14.87 -9.45 5.95
N MET A 289 15.12 -8.26 5.42
CA MET A 289 14.46 -7.03 5.83
C MET A 289 12.94 -7.09 5.58
N ARG A 290 12.52 -7.65 4.44
CA ARG A 290 11.08 -7.86 4.18
C ARG A 290 10.45 -8.82 5.17
N SER A 291 11.14 -9.89 5.54
CA SER A 291 10.65 -10.82 6.58
C SER A 291 10.50 -10.11 7.92
N GLN A 292 11.49 -9.33 8.34
CA GLN A 292 11.42 -8.54 9.57
C GLN A 292 10.28 -7.53 9.54
N LEU A 293 10.06 -6.84 8.41
CA LEU A 293 8.95 -5.90 8.24
C LEU A 293 7.58 -6.58 8.35
N ARG A 294 7.46 -7.83 7.88
CA ARG A 294 6.24 -8.63 8.08
C ARG A 294 5.99 -8.93 9.56
N ASP A 295 7.03 -9.31 10.30
CA ASP A 295 6.92 -9.59 11.74
C ASP A 295 6.56 -8.33 12.53
N VAL A 296 7.16 -7.19 12.15
CA VAL A 296 6.80 -5.87 12.70
C VAL A 296 5.34 -5.57 12.40
N ARG A 297 4.86 -5.78 11.18
CA ARG A 297 3.47 -5.49 10.81
C ARG A 297 2.46 -6.35 11.59
N ILE A 298 2.76 -7.64 11.80
CA ILE A 298 1.94 -8.52 12.64
C ILE A 298 1.92 -7.99 14.09
N ARG A 299 3.07 -7.58 14.63
CA ARG A 299 3.15 -6.98 15.97
C ARG A 299 2.34 -5.69 16.06
N GLU A 300 2.45 -4.80 15.08
CA GLU A 300 1.70 -3.54 15.04
C GLU A 300 0.19 -3.77 15.05
N TYR A 301 -0.30 -4.78 14.32
CA TYR A 301 -1.72 -5.13 14.30
C TYR A 301 -2.26 -5.46 15.71
N PHE A 302 -1.52 -6.22 16.52
CA PHE A 302 -1.97 -6.60 17.87
C PHE A 302 -1.65 -5.57 18.96
N TYR A 303 -0.53 -4.87 18.83
CA TYR A 303 0.03 -4.04 19.91
C TYR A 303 0.08 -2.54 19.58
N GLY A 304 -0.32 -2.15 18.37
CA GLY A 304 -0.30 -0.77 17.88
C GLY A 304 1.04 -0.36 17.25
N PRO A 305 1.04 0.74 16.47
CA PRO A 305 2.20 1.18 15.68
C PRO A 305 3.28 1.91 16.49
N SER A 306 2.98 2.29 17.73
CA SER A 306 3.89 3.08 18.56
C SER A 306 3.59 2.89 20.05
N PRO A 307 4.59 3.03 20.94
CA PRO A 307 4.36 3.03 22.38
C PRO A 307 3.29 4.04 22.86
N ILE A 308 3.10 5.13 22.10
CA ILE A 308 2.11 6.18 22.41
C ILE A 308 0.70 5.74 21.98
N ASN A 309 0.59 5.02 20.86
CA ASN A 309 -0.66 4.49 20.32
C ASN A 309 -0.75 2.98 20.56
N LYS A 310 -0.52 2.57 21.81
CA LYS A 310 -0.47 1.15 22.17
C LYS A 310 -1.88 0.54 22.20
N LEU A 311 -2.09 -0.49 21.39
CA LEU A 311 -3.29 -1.33 21.46
C LEU A 311 -3.13 -2.35 22.59
N ARG A 312 -4.26 -2.72 23.20
CA ARG A 312 -4.31 -3.75 24.24
C ARG A 312 -4.92 -5.01 23.65
N SER A 313 -4.07 -5.95 23.24
CA SER A 313 -4.51 -7.29 22.87
C SER A 313 -4.99 -8.05 24.09
N PHE A 314 -5.96 -8.93 23.88
CA PHE A 314 -6.44 -9.87 24.89
C PHE A 314 -5.82 -11.23 24.62
N VAL A 315 -5.40 -11.89 25.71
CA VAL A 315 -4.94 -13.27 25.70
C VAL A 315 -5.91 -14.06 26.57
N PHE A 316 -6.55 -15.07 25.98
CA PHE A 316 -7.52 -15.92 26.65
C PHE A 316 -7.56 -17.29 25.96
N ASP A 317 -7.97 -18.29 26.73
CA ASP A 317 -8.11 -19.66 26.23
C ASP A 317 -9.47 -19.83 25.53
N VAL A 318 -9.46 -20.56 24.42
CA VAL A 318 -10.67 -20.92 23.67
C VAL A 318 -10.76 -22.44 23.60
N LYS A 319 -11.93 -23.00 23.89
CA LYS A 319 -12.10 -24.46 23.80
C LYS A 319 -12.12 -24.90 22.35
N TYR A 320 -11.54 -26.07 22.07
CA TYR A 320 -11.57 -26.66 20.73
C TYR A 320 -12.99 -26.90 20.20
N SER A 321 -13.96 -27.09 21.10
CA SER A 321 -15.38 -27.22 20.73
C SER A 321 -16.04 -25.92 20.27
N GLU A 322 -15.40 -24.77 20.49
CA GLU A 322 -15.95 -23.43 20.20
C GLU A 322 -15.42 -22.85 18.89
N ILE A 323 -14.44 -23.51 18.25
CA ILE A 323 -13.82 -23.05 17.02
C ILE A 323 -13.69 -24.15 15.98
N GLN A 324 -13.72 -23.75 14.71
CA GLN A 324 -13.39 -24.59 13.57
C GLN A 324 -12.41 -23.83 12.69
N VAL A 325 -11.33 -24.49 12.29
CA VAL A 325 -10.30 -23.91 11.43
C VAL A 325 -10.40 -24.54 10.06
N PHE A 326 -10.43 -23.70 9.03
CA PHE A 326 -10.51 -24.14 7.64
C PHE A 326 -9.32 -23.60 6.85
N ARG A 327 -8.93 -24.37 5.84
CA ARG A 327 -7.97 -23.96 4.83
C ARG A 327 -8.65 -23.99 3.46
N VAL A 328 -8.42 -22.94 2.68
CA VAL A 328 -8.83 -22.91 1.27
C VAL A 328 -7.85 -23.75 0.45
N LEU A 329 -8.35 -24.84 -0.13
CA LEU A 329 -7.65 -25.54 -1.20
C LEU A 329 -8.14 -25.01 -2.54
N ALA A 330 -7.21 -24.81 -3.45
CA ALA A 330 -7.52 -24.39 -4.81
C ALA A 330 -6.77 -25.25 -5.81
N ARG A 331 -7.44 -25.61 -6.91
CA ARG A 331 -6.80 -26.30 -8.03
C ARG A 331 -5.83 -25.35 -8.71
N PRO A 332 -4.56 -25.71 -8.94
CA PRO A 332 -3.61 -24.84 -9.62
C PRO A 332 -4.11 -24.44 -11.01
N LEU A 333 -4.04 -23.16 -11.35
CA LEU A 333 -4.27 -22.70 -12.71
C LEU A 333 -3.01 -22.89 -13.55
N ARG A 334 -3.21 -23.07 -14.86
CA ARG A 334 -2.13 -22.79 -15.82
C ARG A 334 -1.83 -21.29 -15.75
N GLU A 335 -0.55 -20.93 -15.82
CA GLU A 335 -0.08 -19.53 -15.81
C GLU A 335 -0.36 -18.87 -17.18
N VAL A 336 -1.64 -18.82 -17.56
CA VAL A 336 -2.13 -18.23 -18.80
C VAL A 336 -3.35 -17.39 -18.46
N PHE A 337 -3.39 -16.17 -19.00
CA PHE A 337 -4.41 -15.18 -18.71
C PHE A 337 -5.85 -15.71 -18.81
N GLU A 338 -6.17 -16.45 -19.87
CA GLU A 338 -7.51 -17.03 -20.10
C GLU A 338 -7.95 -17.96 -18.95
N SER A 339 -7.03 -18.73 -18.37
CA SER A 339 -7.33 -19.60 -17.23
C SER A 339 -7.70 -18.78 -15.99
N MET A 340 -7.03 -17.64 -15.77
CA MET A 340 -7.31 -16.76 -14.64
C MET A 340 -8.63 -16.00 -14.82
N VAL A 341 -8.93 -15.56 -16.05
CA VAL A 341 -10.20 -14.88 -16.38
C VAL A 341 -11.40 -15.81 -16.23
N ASN A 342 -11.24 -17.11 -16.49
CA ASN A 342 -12.33 -18.09 -16.40
C ASN A 342 -12.47 -18.78 -15.04
N VAL A 343 -11.58 -18.50 -14.07
CA VAL A 343 -11.67 -19.12 -12.73
C VAL A 343 -12.99 -18.79 -12.02
N THR A 344 -13.63 -19.81 -11.45
CA THR A 344 -14.85 -19.71 -10.62
C THR A 344 -14.60 -20.32 -9.23
N LEU A 345 -15.57 -20.15 -8.31
CA LEU A 345 -15.49 -20.72 -6.96
C LEU A 345 -15.40 -22.26 -6.95
N ASP A 346 -15.87 -22.93 -8.02
CA ASP A 346 -15.80 -24.40 -8.16
C ASP A 346 -14.36 -24.94 -8.22
N TYR A 347 -13.38 -24.06 -8.45
CA TYR A 347 -11.96 -24.38 -8.42
C TYR A 347 -11.40 -24.41 -6.99
N THR A 348 -12.20 -24.00 -6.01
CA THR A 348 -11.84 -23.95 -4.60
C THR A 348 -12.71 -24.85 -3.75
N SER A 349 -12.17 -25.29 -2.62
CA SER A 349 -12.89 -26.04 -1.60
C SER A 349 -12.32 -25.70 -0.24
N LEU A 350 -13.16 -25.76 0.80
CA LEU A 350 -12.73 -25.61 2.18
C LEU A 350 -12.44 -26.98 2.78
N ILE A 351 -11.30 -27.10 3.47
CA ILE A 351 -10.94 -28.29 4.21
C ILE A 351 -10.77 -27.94 5.67
N SER A 352 -11.39 -28.73 6.55
CA SER A 352 -11.19 -28.64 7.98
C SER A 352 -9.75 -28.96 8.34
N VAL A 353 -9.11 -28.07 9.09
CA VAL A 353 -7.76 -28.25 9.61
C VAL A 353 -7.88 -28.80 11.04
N PRO A 354 -7.19 -29.90 11.39
CA PRO A 354 -7.19 -30.41 12.75
C PRO A 354 -6.54 -29.40 13.71
N LEU A 355 -7.08 -29.30 14.92
CA LEU A 355 -6.55 -28.45 15.99
C LEU A 355 -5.37 -29.16 16.67
N ASP A 356 -4.22 -29.13 16.02
CA ASP A 356 -2.98 -29.77 16.50
C ASP A 356 -1.80 -28.78 16.55
N ASN A 357 -0.61 -29.30 16.85
CA ASN A 357 0.61 -28.51 17.00
C ASN A 357 1.02 -27.75 15.72
N ASN A 358 0.46 -28.08 14.54
CA ASN A 358 0.75 -27.34 13.31
C ASN A 358 0.13 -25.93 13.31
N LEU A 359 -0.80 -25.65 14.22
CA LEU A 359 -1.38 -24.30 14.39
C LEU A 359 -0.57 -23.41 15.31
N ILE A 360 0.49 -23.92 15.96
CA ILE A 360 1.37 -23.12 16.80
C ILE A 360 2.05 -22.04 15.93
N ASP A 361 2.06 -20.81 16.44
CA ASP A 361 2.61 -19.61 15.80
C ASP A 361 1.98 -19.23 14.45
N GLN A 362 0.83 -19.83 14.09
CA GLN A 362 0.08 -19.46 12.90
C GLN A 362 -0.86 -18.29 13.18
N VAL A 363 -0.97 -17.38 12.21
CA VAL A 363 -1.97 -16.32 12.23
C VAL A 363 -3.24 -16.82 11.55
N LEU A 364 -4.35 -16.82 12.27
CA LEU A 364 -5.66 -17.22 11.77
C LEU A 364 -6.53 -15.99 11.48
N ALA A 365 -7.21 -16.00 10.33
CA ALA A 365 -8.21 -14.99 10.02
C ALA A 365 -9.58 -15.43 10.56
N LEU A 366 -10.26 -14.54 11.27
CA LEU A 366 -11.63 -14.75 11.69
C LEU A 366 -12.58 -14.35 10.55
N SER A 367 -13.33 -15.31 10.01
CA SER A 367 -14.32 -15.04 8.98
C SER A 367 -15.52 -14.27 9.55
N SER A 368 -16.09 -13.35 8.77
CA SER A 368 -17.37 -12.71 9.10
C SER A 368 -18.59 -13.58 8.75
N ALA A 369 -18.37 -14.74 8.12
CA ALA A 369 -19.43 -15.68 7.80
C ALA A 369 -20.00 -16.33 9.08
N ASP A 370 -21.33 -16.41 9.14
CA ASP A 370 -22.09 -17.07 10.21
C ASP A 370 -22.25 -18.58 9.97
N THR A 371 -22.02 -19.07 8.75
CA THR A 371 -22.02 -20.50 8.41
C THR A 371 -20.85 -20.85 7.50
N VAL A 372 -20.49 -22.15 7.45
CA VAL A 372 -19.38 -22.64 6.62
C VAL A 372 -19.65 -22.44 5.13
N GLU A 373 -20.90 -22.57 4.69
CA GLU A 373 -21.31 -22.37 3.29
C GLU A 373 -21.20 -20.91 2.82
N ARG A 374 -21.08 -19.96 3.76
CA ARG A 374 -20.95 -18.53 3.49
C ARG A 374 -19.51 -18.03 3.56
N ILE A 375 -18.56 -18.88 3.98
CA ILE A 375 -17.12 -18.65 3.84
C ILE A 375 -16.76 -18.74 2.36
#